data_AF-A0A7C5YMJ0-F1
#
_entry.id   AF-A0A7C5YMJ0-F1
#
_cell.length_a   1.000
_cell.length_b   1.000
_cell.length_c   1.000
_cell.angle_alpha   90.00
_cell.angle_beta   90.00
_cell.angle_gamma   90.00
#
_symmetry.space_group_name_H-M   'P 1'
#
loop_
_entity.id
_entity.type
_entity.pdbx_description
1 polymer ?
#
loop_
_entity_poly.entity_id
_entity_poly.type
_entity_poly.pdbx_seq_one_letter_code
_entity_poly.pdbx_strand_id
1 'polypeptide(L)'
;MSVLVSSENYLDNDLAYLMGMVLMRGTFHQEKDIRRLIIQFPYKSLEVNKLPESKLKIDKETAIRLALDKARNRIYELLGTEIKVNQSRNEVRLVSTFVENTMAWRNLINLFNQKQSYLEFLVPEVIFTAPIDIQKDFL
;
A
#
# COMPACT_ATOMS: atom_id res chain seq x y z
N MET A 1 -2.74 -14.06 26.14
CA MET A 1 -3.95 -13.24 25.92
C MET A 1 -3.67 -12.32 24.75
N SER A 2 -4.12 -12.68 23.55
CA SER A 2 -4.18 -11.75 22.42
C SER A 2 -5.32 -10.78 22.71
N VAL A 3 -5.00 -9.49 22.79
CA VAL A 3 -6.02 -8.45 22.82
C VAL A 3 -6.66 -8.47 21.43
N LEU A 4 -7.85 -9.04 21.32
CA LEU A 4 -8.76 -8.81 20.20
C LEU A 4 -9.16 -7.33 20.27
N VAL A 5 -8.38 -6.48 19.61
CA VAL A 5 -8.89 -5.19 19.16
C VAL A 5 -10.09 -5.54 18.30
N SER A 6 -11.29 -5.09 18.67
CA SER A 6 -12.53 -5.33 17.94
C SER A 6 -12.31 -4.96 16.46
N SER A 7 -12.14 -5.97 15.61
CA SER A 7 -11.79 -5.84 14.19
C SER A 7 -12.82 -5.06 13.39
N GLU A 8 -14.04 -4.92 13.92
CA GLU A 8 -15.19 -4.29 13.25
C GLU A 8 -15.10 -2.76 13.15
N ASN A 9 -14.24 -2.08 13.91
CA ASN A 9 -14.10 -0.61 13.86
C ASN A 9 -12.73 -0.10 13.38
N TYR A 10 -11.75 -0.99 13.17
CA TYR A 10 -10.40 -0.58 12.76
C TYR A 10 -10.18 -0.71 11.25
N LEU A 11 -10.95 -1.54 10.56
CA LEU A 11 -10.85 -1.75 9.12
C LEU A 11 -11.82 -0.82 8.38
N ASP A 12 -11.29 0.20 7.73
CA ASP A 12 -12.01 1.07 6.80
C ASP A 12 -11.47 0.90 5.36
N ASN A 13 -12.08 1.62 4.41
CA ASN A 13 -11.71 1.58 3.00
C ASN A 13 -10.26 2.00 2.73
N ASP A 14 -9.73 2.97 3.47
CA ASP A 14 -8.37 3.47 3.23
C ASP A 14 -7.33 2.50 3.80
N LEU A 15 -7.60 1.90 4.97
CA LEU A 15 -6.75 0.86 5.54
C LEU A 15 -6.78 -0.40 4.67
N ALA A 16 -7.95 -0.80 4.18
CA ALA A 16 -8.07 -1.92 3.26
C ALA A 16 -7.28 -1.68 1.97
N TYR A 17 -7.38 -0.48 1.40
CA TYR A 17 -6.60 -0.06 0.24
C TYR A 17 -5.09 -0.10 0.50
N LEU A 18 -4.63 0.40 1.64
CA LEU A 18 -3.24 0.29 2.06
C LEU A 18 -2.80 -1.16 2.21
N MET A 19 -3.61 -1.99 2.87
CA MET A 19 -3.32 -3.41 3.08
C MET A 19 -3.19 -4.16 1.76
N GLY A 20 -4.07 -3.90 0.79
CA GLY A 20 -3.99 -4.47 -0.57
C GLY A 20 -2.68 -4.14 -1.26
N MET A 21 -2.29 -2.86 -1.26
CA MET A 21 -1.03 -2.41 -1.85
C MET A 21 0.20 -3.06 -1.20
N VAL A 22 0.22 -3.13 0.14
CA VAL A 22 1.33 -3.74 0.88
C VAL A 22 1.35 -5.26 0.67
N LEU A 23 0.19 -5.92 0.64
CA LEU A 23 0.09 -7.35 0.37
C LEU A 23 0.64 -7.72 -1.00
N MET A 24 0.37 -6.89 -2.02
CA MET A 24 0.76 -7.18 -3.39
C MET A 24 2.24 -6.91 -3.67
N ARG A 25 2.79 -5.81 -3.16
CA ARG A 25 4.13 -5.31 -3.54
C ARG A 25 4.88 -4.58 -2.42
N GLY A 26 4.44 -4.73 -1.17
CA GLY A 26 5.03 -4.08 -0.02
C GLY A 26 6.25 -4.81 0.55
N THR A 27 7.22 -4.05 1.02
CA THR A 27 8.31 -4.53 1.87
C THR A 27 8.55 -3.60 3.06
N PHE A 28 8.80 -4.19 4.22
CA PHE A 28 9.20 -3.51 5.44
C PHE A 28 10.72 -3.63 5.60
N HIS A 29 11.39 -2.49 5.77
CA HIS A 29 12.82 -2.42 6.03
C HIS A 29 13.05 -1.74 7.37
N GLN A 30 13.96 -2.29 8.17
CA GLN A 30 14.39 -1.70 9.43
C GLN A 30 15.92 -1.71 9.51
N GLU A 31 16.52 -0.53 9.57
CA GLU A 31 17.95 -0.33 9.73
C GLU A 31 18.18 0.64 10.89
N LYS A 32 18.69 0.13 12.02
CA LYS A 32 18.83 0.90 13.27
C LYS A 32 17.49 1.55 13.65
N ASP A 33 17.46 2.89 13.70
CA ASP A 33 16.29 3.68 14.08
C ASP A 33 15.40 4.08 12.88
N ILE A 34 15.85 3.78 11.65
CA ILE A 34 15.14 4.11 10.42
C ILE A 34 14.30 2.91 10.00
N ARG A 35 12.99 3.12 9.90
CA ARG A 35 12.03 2.14 9.41
C ARG A 35 11.40 2.64 8.13
N ARG A 36 11.25 1.78 7.13
CA ARG A 36 10.69 2.12 5.83
C ARG A 36 9.66 1.10 5.39
N LEU A 37 8.51 1.58 4.96
CA LEU A 37 7.60 0.82 4.12
C LEU A 37 7.86 1.22 2.67
N ILE A 38 8.08 0.23 1.80
CA ILE A 38 8.29 0.44 0.37
C ILE A 38 7.22 -0.34 -0.39
N ILE A 39 6.48 0.33 -1.28
CA ILE A 39 5.48 -0.30 -2.16
C ILE A 39 5.92 -0.09 -3.61
N GLN A 40 6.10 -1.19 -4.35
CA GLN A 40 6.67 -1.17 -5.70
C GLN A 40 5.60 -1.27 -6.80
N PHE A 41 5.70 -0.42 -7.82
CA PHE A 41 4.80 -0.36 -8.97
C PHE A 41 5.61 -0.50 -10.27
N PRO A 42 5.81 -1.73 -10.78
CA PRO A 42 6.56 -1.94 -12.02
C PRO A 42 5.77 -1.46 -13.25
N TYR A 43 6.45 -0.75 -14.17
CA TYR A 43 5.81 -0.19 -15.38
C TYR A 43 5.19 -1.25 -16.30
N LYS A 44 5.73 -2.48 -16.29
CA LYS A 44 5.22 -3.58 -17.12
C LYS A 44 3.88 -4.14 -16.64
N SER A 45 3.53 -3.97 -15.36
CA SER A 45 2.27 -4.47 -14.80
C SER A 45 1.10 -3.52 -15.01
N LEU A 46 1.34 -2.35 -15.61
CA LEU A 46 0.34 -1.33 -15.90
C LEU A 46 0.06 -1.33 -17.41
N GLU A 47 -0.55 -2.42 -17.88
CA GLU A 47 -1.26 -2.39 -19.15
C GLU A 47 -2.53 -1.56 -18.95
N VAL A 48 -2.39 -0.24 -19.11
CA VAL A 48 -3.54 0.63 -19.30
C VAL A 48 -4.27 0.10 -20.53
N ASN A 49 -5.44 -0.51 -20.33
CA ASN A 49 -6.34 -0.91 -21.39
C ASN A 49 -6.57 0.30 -22.29
N LYS A 50 -5.86 0.36 -23.43
CA LYS A 50 -6.13 1.37 -24.44
C LYS A 50 -7.52 1.06 -24.97
N LEU A 51 -8.45 2.01 -24.82
CA LEU A 51 -9.67 2.01 -25.64
C LEU A 51 -9.21 1.94 -27.11
N PRO A 52 -9.75 1.01 -27.94
CA PRO A 52 -9.25 0.74 -29.29
C PRO A 52 -9.21 1.95 -30.23
N GLU A 53 -9.85 3.06 -29.86
CA GLU A 53 -10.05 4.23 -30.74
C GLU A 53 -9.50 5.55 -30.19
N SER A 54 -8.86 5.55 -29.00
CA SER A 54 -8.35 6.80 -28.41
C SER A 54 -6.97 7.18 -28.97
N LYS A 55 -6.92 8.29 -29.72
CA LYS A 55 -5.69 8.95 -30.18
C LYS A 55 -4.92 9.68 -29.06
N LEU A 56 -5.40 9.66 -27.82
CA LEU A 56 -4.65 10.21 -26.69
C LEU A 56 -3.47 9.29 -26.37
N LYS A 57 -2.28 9.71 -26.78
CA LYS A 57 -1.03 9.23 -26.19
C LYS A 57 -0.94 9.78 -24.76
N ILE A 58 -1.72 9.22 -23.85
CA ILE A 58 -1.45 9.44 -22.42
C ILE A 58 -0.11 8.77 -22.17
N ASP A 59 0.88 9.59 -21.88
CA ASP A 59 2.19 9.11 -21.47
C ASP A 59 2.02 8.25 -20.21
N LYS A 60 2.49 7.00 -20.27
CA LYS A 60 2.28 6.01 -19.20
C LYS A 60 2.82 6.55 -17.87
N GLU A 61 3.91 7.30 -17.92
CA GLU A 61 4.51 7.96 -16.76
C GLU A 61 3.53 8.95 -16.10
N THR A 62 2.85 9.77 -16.90
CA THR A 62 1.86 10.75 -16.42
C THR A 62 0.65 10.05 -15.80
N ALA A 63 0.14 8.99 -16.43
CA ALA A 63 -0.98 8.21 -15.89
C ALA A 63 -0.64 7.57 -14.53
N ILE A 64 0.58 7.04 -14.41
CA ILE A 64 1.07 6.40 -13.20
C ILE A 64 1.25 7.42 -12.09
N ARG A 65 1.82 8.58 -12.41
CA ARG A 65 1.94 9.67 -11.44
C ARG A 65 0.58 10.10 -10.91
N LEU A 66 -0.41 10.31 -11.77
CA LEU A 66 -1.77 10.68 -11.34
C LEU A 66 -2.41 9.61 -10.46
N ALA A 67 -2.23 8.33 -10.79
CA ALA A 67 -2.72 7.22 -9.98
C ALA A 67 -2.03 7.17 -8.60
N LEU A 68 -0.71 7.39 -8.56
CA LEU A 68 0.08 7.38 -7.33
C LEU A 68 -0.17 8.61 -6.46
N ASP A 69 -0.46 9.78 -7.03
CA ASP A 69 -0.83 10.96 -6.26
C ASP A 69 -2.14 10.73 -5.50
N LYS A 70 -3.13 10.08 -6.15
CA LYS A 70 -4.38 9.67 -5.48
C LYS A 70 -4.11 8.65 -4.37
N ALA A 71 -3.30 7.63 -4.65
CA ALA A 71 -2.95 6.61 -3.66
C ALA A 71 -2.25 7.23 -2.45
N ARG A 72 -1.27 8.10 -2.69
CA ARG A 72 -0.50 8.84 -1.68
C ARG A 72 -1.40 9.62 -0.74
N ASN A 73 -2.38 10.34 -1.27
CA ASN A 73 -3.28 11.15 -0.45
C ASN A 73 -4.15 10.29 0.49
N ARG A 74 -4.65 9.14 0.02
CA ARG A 74 -5.45 8.22 0.87
C ARG A 74 -4.64 7.68 2.04
N ILE A 75 -3.40 7.25 1.77
CA ILE A 75 -2.59 6.58 2.80
C ILE A 75 -1.76 7.54 3.67
N TYR A 76 -1.63 8.82 3.28
CA TYR A 76 -0.88 9.81 4.07
C TYR A 76 -1.45 9.96 5.49
N GLU A 77 -2.76 10.11 5.61
CA GLU A 77 -3.45 10.27 6.90
C GLU A 77 -3.26 9.03 7.79
N LEU A 78 -3.26 7.84 7.21
CA LEU A 78 -3.07 6.58 7.94
C LEU A 78 -1.65 6.40 8.47
N LEU A 79 -0.65 6.78 7.65
CA LEU A 79 0.75 6.57 7.99
C LEU A 79 1.33 7.67 8.88
N GLY A 80 0.74 8.87 8.84
CA GLY A 80 1.19 10.04 9.61
C GLY A 80 2.64 10.43 9.31
N THR A 81 3.14 10.09 8.11
CA THR A 81 4.52 10.39 7.70
C THR A 81 4.58 10.78 6.24
N GLU A 82 5.64 11.49 5.87
CA GLU A 82 5.92 11.85 4.49
C GLU A 82 6.11 10.58 3.64
N ILE A 83 5.36 10.53 2.54
CA ILE A 83 5.46 9.49 1.53
C ILE A 83 6.21 10.08 0.33
N LYS A 84 7.35 9.49 -0.01
CA LYS A 84 8.18 9.88 -1.15
C LYS A 84 7.86 9.00 -2.35
N VAL A 85 7.80 9.61 -3.53
CA VAL A 85 7.65 8.90 -4.79
C VAL A 85 9.03 8.82 -5.45
N ASN A 86 9.63 7.64 -5.42
CA ASN A 86 10.93 7.40 -6.02
C ASN A 86 10.75 6.72 -7.37
N GLN A 87 11.17 7.40 -8.43
CA GLN A 87 11.08 6.88 -9.79
C GLN A 87 12.40 6.23 -10.20
N SER A 88 12.29 5.15 -10.95
CA SER A 88 13.40 4.50 -11.64
C SER A 88 13.01 4.21 -13.09
N ARG A 89 13.92 3.63 -13.88
CA ARG A 89 13.64 3.30 -15.29
C ARG A 89 12.52 2.28 -15.47
N ASN A 90 12.32 1.37 -14.51
CA ASN A 90 11.45 0.20 -14.69
C ASN A 90 10.27 0.15 -13.72
N GLU A 91 10.26 1.00 -12.70
CA GLU A 91 9.25 1.02 -11.66
C GLU A 91 9.18 2.38 -10.96
N VAL A 92 8.06 2.60 -10.29
CA VAL A 92 7.89 3.66 -9.30
C VAL A 92 7.74 3.03 -7.93
N ARG A 93 8.28 3.67 -6.89
CA ARG A 93 8.15 3.22 -5.51
C ARG A 93 7.52 4.30 -4.66
N LEU A 94 6.57 3.92 -3.82
CA LEU A 94 6.14 4.73 -2.68
C LEU A 94 7.01 4.34 -1.49
N VAL A 95 7.63 5.33 -0.84
CA VAL A 95 8.53 5.11 0.30
C VAL A 95 8.05 5.96 1.47
N SER A 96 7.57 5.31 2.51
CA SER A 96 7.15 5.94 3.76
C SER A 96 8.23 5.68 4.81
N THR A 97 8.81 6.74 5.38
CA THR A 97 9.86 6.61 6.40
C THR A 97 9.30 6.96 7.77
N PHE A 98 9.46 6.07 8.74
CA PHE A 98 8.97 6.27 10.10
C PHE A 98 10.15 6.58 11.03
N VAL A 99 9.97 7.62 11.86
CA VAL A 99 10.86 7.92 12.97
C VAL A 99 10.55 6.95 14.11
N GLU A 100 11.54 6.17 14.53
CA GLU A 100 11.38 5.24 15.64
C GLU A 100 10.16 4.30 15.51
N ASN A 101 9.63 3.79 16.62
CA ASN A 101 8.61 2.74 16.65
C ASN A 101 7.18 3.32 16.72
N THR A 102 6.78 4.10 15.71
CA THR A 102 5.47 4.76 15.66
C THR A 102 4.29 3.79 15.76
N MET A 103 3.11 4.29 16.16
CA MET A 103 1.90 3.47 16.20
C MET A 103 1.55 2.88 14.84
N ALA A 104 1.60 3.69 13.78
CA ALA A 104 1.36 3.24 12.40
C ALA A 104 2.30 2.09 12.02
N TRP A 105 3.60 2.20 12.31
CA TRP A 105 4.57 1.14 12.05
C TRP A 105 4.22 -0.14 12.81
N ARG A 106 3.99 -0.06 14.13
CA ARG A 106 3.65 -1.23 14.96
C ARG A 106 2.38 -1.92 14.47
N ASN A 107 1.36 -1.14 14.12
CA ASN A 107 0.09 -1.67 13.64
C ASN A 107 0.27 -2.39 12.29
N LEU A 108 1.01 -1.81 11.34
CA LEU A 108 1.32 -2.45 10.07
C LEU A 108 2.11 -3.75 10.25
N ILE A 109 3.17 -3.73 11.05
CA ILE A 109 3.97 -4.93 11.32
C ILE A 109 3.09 -6.04 11.95
N ASN A 110 2.17 -5.68 12.85
CA ASN A 110 1.24 -6.65 13.44
C ASN A 110 0.23 -7.18 12.42
N LEU A 111 -0.33 -6.33 11.55
CA LEU A 111 -1.27 -6.72 10.50
C LEU A 111 -0.66 -7.74 9.53
N PHE A 112 0.65 -7.64 9.28
CA PHE A 112 1.40 -8.55 8.43
C PHE A 112 2.18 -9.63 9.21
N ASN A 113 1.78 -9.95 10.45
CA ASN A 113 2.35 -11.02 11.26
C ASN A 113 3.89 -10.97 11.37
N GLN A 114 4.46 -9.77 11.47
CA GLN A 114 5.89 -9.48 11.52
C GLN A 114 6.70 -9.92 10.29
N LYS A 115 6.03 -10.28 9.20
CA LYS A 115 6.68 -10.57 7.92
C LYS A 115 7.21 -9.28 7.31
N GLN A 116 8.26 -9.40 6.48
CA GLN A 116 8.94 -8.24 5.90
C GLN A 116 8.65 -8.03 4.41
N SER A 117 8.09 -9.02 3.71
CA SER A 117 7.96 -8.98 2.26
C SER A 117 6.63 -9.57 1.80
N TYR A 118 6.07 -8.97 0.75
CA TYR A 118 4.89 -9.46 0.03
C TYR A 118 4.98 -10.92 -0.41
N LEU A 119 6.19 -11.46 -0.54
CA LEU A 119 6.42 -12.88 -0.83
C LEU A 119 5.97 -13.82 0.31
N GLU A 120 5.80 -13.30 1.52
CA GLU A 120 5.45 -14.04 2.73
C GLU A 120 4.08 -13.63 3.31
N PHE A 121 3.45 -12.60 2.76
CA PHE A 121 2.19 -12.08 3.29
C PHE A 121 1.03 -13.01 2.93
N LEU A 122 0.09 -13.15 3.87
CA LEU A 122 -1.17 -13.84 3.67
C LEU A 122 -2.29 -12.80 3.71
N VAL A 123 -3.37 -13.05 2.97
CA VAL A 123 -4.57 -12.22 3.04
C VAL A 123 -5.15 -12.33 4.46
N PRO A 124 -5.26 -11.23 5.22
CA PRO A 124 -5.78 -11.30 6.58
C PRO A 124 -7.23 -11.76 6.62
N GLU A 125 -7.57 -12.64 7.56
CA GLU A 125 -8.92 -13.26 7.64
C GLU A 125 -10.05 -12.23 7.70
N VAL A 126 -9.79 -11.10 8.37
CA VAL A 126 -10.73 -9.98 8.51
C VAL A 126 -11.21 -9.41 7.16
N ILE A 127 -10.42 -9.54 6.09
CA ILE A 127 -10.82 -9.09 4.76
C ILE A 127 -11.96 -9.98 4.21
N PHE A 128 -11.92 -11.28 4.46
CA PHE A 128 -12.94 -12.20 3.93
C PHE A 128 -14.31 -12.01 4.60
N THR A 129 -14.35 -11.49 5.82
CA THR A 129 -15.58 -11.20 6.56
C THR A 129 -16.00 -9.73 6.49
N ALA A 130 -15.21 -8.87 5.83
CA ALA A 130 -15.51 -7.45 5.71
C ALA A 130 -16.67 -7.16 4.75
N PRO A 131 -17.35 -6.00 4.88
CA PRO A 131 -18.26 -5.47 3.88
C PRO A 131 -17.68 -5.46 2.45
N ILE A 132 -18.57 -5.59 1.45
CA ILE A 132 -18.17 -5.76 0.04
C ILE A 132 -17.37 -4.57 -0.52
N ASP A 133 -17.65 -3.37 -0.04
CA ASP A 133 -16.95 -2.14 -0.40
C ASP A 133 -15.51 -2.13 0.14
N ILE A 134 -15.30 -2.59 1.37
CA ILE A 134 -13.97 -2.76 1.97
C ILE A 134 -13.17 -3.84 1.21
N GLN A 135 -13.81 -4.96 0.88
CA GLN A 135 -13.17 -6.01 0.06
C GLN A 135 -12.76 -5.48 -1.31
N LYS A 136 -13.56 -4.60 -1.92
CA LYS A 136 -13.24 -3.97 -3.21
C LYS A 136 -12.07 -3.01 -3.11
N ASP A 137 -11.97 -2.22 -2.04
CA ASP A 137 -10.82 -1.33 -1.85
C ASP A 137 -9.53 -2.10 -1.57
N PHE A 138 -9.62 -3.29 -0.97
CA PHE A 138 -8.47 -4.17 -0.76
C PHE A 138 -7.89 -4.75 -2.06
N LEU A 139 -8.71 -4.96 -3.10
CA LEU A 139 -8.32 -5.60 -4.38
C LEU A 139 -7.79 -4.59 -5.40
#